data_AF-A0A5J6V4R9-F1
#
_entry.id   AF-A0A5J6V4R9-F1
#
_cell.length_a   1.000
_cell.length_b   1.000
_cell.length_c   1.000
_cell.angle_alpha   90.00
_cell.angle_beta   90.00
_cell.angle_gamma   90.00
#
_symmetry.space_group_name_H-M   'P 1'
#
loop_
_entity.id
_entity.type
_entity.pdbx_description
1 polymer ?
#
loop_
_entity_poly.entity_id
_entity_poly.type
_entity_poly.pdbx_seq_one_letter_code
_entity_poly.pdbx_strand_id
1 'polypeptide(L)'
;MGPINELWEILAVVSIVVLAGLALLVALVRGRGGRSTTLPPGAERDRPPAVGTDPVGQEPGDGEVLLEDRPADVQDRGGVAAQEIELEEAAALERPASARGRLQRLRARLARSNTAMGHVLLALLSREGLSESDWEDVEDTLLASDLGVEATTELVNALRTQVKIEGTTDPEVVRSWLRTDLLRLVDPTMDRRIAASRTENHPAVILVVGVNGTGKTTSVGKLGRVLVAEDKDILFGAADTFRAAAADQLSTWGERVGVPTVRSQLEGADPASVAYEAVKAGIDLESDVVIIDTAGRLHTKRGLMDELGKIKRVVEKLAPVGEVLLVLDATTGQNGMRQAEEFAKEVAITGIVLTKLDGTAKGGIVVNVQRKLGVPVKLIGLGEGPDDLAPFDPEAFVDAIVGRAS
;
A
#
# COMPACT_ATOMS: atom_id res chain seq x y z
N MET A 1 -21.61 52.15 -33.29
CA MET A 1 -21.05 50.84 -32.88
C MET A 1 -19.70 51.17 -32.27
N GLY A 2 -19.65 51.18 -30.94
CA GLY A 2 -18.70 51.99 -30.17
C GLY A 2 -17.46 51.24 -29.67
N PRO A 3 -16.43 51.99 -29.20
CA PRO A 3 -15.11 51.52 -28.77
C PRO A 3 -15.10 50.53 -27.59
N ILE A 4 -16.28 50.20 -27.04
CA ILE A 4 -16.44 49.26 -25.92
C ILE A 4 -16.29 47.80 -26.41
N ASN A 5 -16.75 47.47 -27.63
CA ASN A 5 -16.61 46.11 -28.14
C ASN A 5 -15.15 45.75 -28.46
N GLU A 6 -14.38 46.72 -28.95
CA GLU A 6 -12.94 46.56 -29.22
C GLU A 6 -12.15 46.27 -27.93
N LEU A 7 -12.52 46.92 -26.81
CA LEU A 7 -11.88 46.69 -25.52
C LEU A 7 -12.15 45.27 -24.99
N TRP A 8 -13.37 44.74 -25.16
CA TRP A 8 -13.71 43.38 -24.75
C TRP A 8 -13.04 42.31 -25.61
N GLU A 9 -12.88 42.55 -26.91
CA GLU A 9 -12.14 41.66 -27.81
C GLU A 9 -10.65 41.61 -27.44
N ILE A 10 -10.04 42.76 -27.16
CA ILE A 10 -8.64 42.82 -26.71
C ILE A 10 -8.46 42.08 -25.37
N LEU A 11 -9.36 42.28 -24.40
CA LEU A 11 -9.30 41.60 -23.10
C LEU A 11 -9.49 40.08 -23.21
N ALA A 12 -10.35 39.62 -24.12
CA ALA A 12 -10.54 38.20 -24.40
C ALA A 12 -9.27 37.57 -25.00
N VAL A 13 -8.64 38.24 -25.97
CA VAL A 13 -7.40 37.74 -26.59
C VAL A 13 -6.25 37.72 -25.58
N VAL A 14 -6.10 38.76 -24.76
CA VAL A 14 -5.07 38.80 -23.72
C VAL A 14 -5.27 37.68 -22.70
N SER A 15 -6.51 37.40 -22.30
CA SER A 15 -6.83 36.33 -21.36
C SER A 15 -6.47 34.95 -21.92
N ILE A 16 -6.74 34.70 -23.20
CA ILE A 16 -6.37 33.44 -23.87
C ILE A 16 -4.85 33.28 -23.95
N VAL A 17 -4.10 34.35 -24.26
CA VAL A 17 -2.63 34.30 -24.32
C VAL A 17 -2.03 34.05 -22.93
N VAL A 18 -2.57 34.68 -21.90
CA VAL A 18 -2.13 34.46 -20.51
C VAL A 18 -2.43 33.02 -20.06
N LEU A 19 -3.61 32.49 -20.38
CA LEU A 19 -3.99 31.11 -20.06
C LEU A 19 -3.13 30.09 -20.81
N ALA A 20 -2.82 30.35 -22.09
CA ALA A 20 -1.93 29.50 -22.89
C ALA A 20 -0.49 29.54 -22.36
N GLY A 21 0.00 30.72 -21.96
CA GLY A 21 1.31 30.88 -21.34
C GLY A 21 1.41 30.17 -19.98
N LEU A 22 0.35 30.24 -19.17
CA LEU A 22 0.27 29.55 -17.88
C LEU A 22 0.20 28.03 -18.07
N ALA A 23 -0.57 27.54 -19.04
CA ALA A 23 -0.64 26.13 -19.39
C ALA A 23 0.71 25.59 -19.89
N LEU A 24 1.44 26.37 -20.71
CA LEU A 24 2.78 26.03 -21.18
C LEU A 24 3.79 26.01 -20.03
N LEU A 25 3.70 26.96 -19.10
CA LEU A 25 4.55 26.99 -17.91
C LEU A 25 4.30 25.77 -17.01
N VAL A 26 3.03 25.43 -16.76
CA VAL A 26 2.63 24.23 -16.00
C VAL A 26 3.12 22.96 -16.70
N ALA A 27 3.04 22.89 -18.03
CA ALA A 27 3.57 21.75 -18.80
C ALA A 27 5.10 21.65 -18.73
N LEU A 28 5.83 22.77 -18.74
CA LEU A 28 7.29 22.82 -18.60
C LEU A 28 7.76 22.46 -17.17
N VAL A 29 6.97 22.80 -16.15
CA VAL A 29 7.25 22.42 -14.76
C VAL A 29 6.94 20.95 -14.52
N ARG A 30 5.83 20.42 -15.06
CA ARG A 30 5.48 19.00 -14.99
C ARG A 30 6.39 18.09 -15.84
N GLY A 31 6.91 18.58 -16.96
CA GLY A 31 7.77 17.82 -17.87
C GLY A 31 9.20 17.57 -17.38
N ARG A 32 9.60 18.11 -16.22
CA ARG A 32 10.95 17.93 -15.66
C ARG A 32 11.09 16.81 -14.62
N GLY A 33 10.00 16.14 -14.23
CA GLY A 33 10.01 15.09 -13.19
C GLY A 33 10.41 13.68 -13.66
N GLY A 34 10.61 13.47 -14.96
CA GLY A 34 10.96 12.16 -15.54
C GLY A 34 12.46 11.94 -15.67
N ARG A 35 13.22 11.96 -14.56
CA ARG A 35 14.59 11.47 -14.53
C ARG A 35 14.82 10.68 -13.25
N SER A 36 14.97 9.37 -13.40
CA SER A 36 15.56 8.51 -12.37
C SER A 36 16.88 9.13 -11.91
N THR A 37 16.90 9.62 -10.67
CA THR A 37 18.10 10.20 -10.06
C THR A 37 19.05 9.07 -9.71
N THR A 38 19.93 8.73 -10.65
CA THR A 38 21.05 7.81 -10.43
C THR A 38 22.09 8.45 -9.51
N LEU A 39 22.50 7.73 -8.47
CA LEU A 39 23.61 8.11 -7.59
C LEU A 39 24.94 8.09 -8.36
N PRO A 40 25.88 9.02 -8.08
CA PRO A 40 27.24 8.96 -8.62
C PRO A 40 28.08 7.87 -7.91
N PRO A 41 28.97 7.15 -8.63
CA PRO A 41 29.82 6.14 -8.02
C PRO A 41 30.87 6.76 -7.08
N GLY A 42 30.93 6.24 -5.85
CA GLY A 42 31.90 6.63 -4.83
C GLY A 42 33.30 6.04 -5.09
N ALA A 43 34.31 6.83 -4.73
CA ALA A 43 35.73 6.59 -4.94
C ALA A 43 36.25 5.22 -4.45
N GLU A 44 37.02 4.56 -5.32
CA GLU A 44 37.84 3.39 -5.00
C GLU A 44 38.87 3.72 -3.91
N ARG A 45 38.99 2.81 -2.93
CA ARG A 45 40.11 2.76 -1.99
C ARG A 45 40.96 1.54 -2.30
N ASP A 46 42.26 1.80 -2.36
CA ASP A 46 43.39 0.90 -2.62
C ASP A 46 43.28 -0.51 -2.02
N ARG A 47 43.70 -1.50 -2.82
CA ARG A 47 44.31 -2.75 -2.33
C ARG A 47 45.59 -3.07 -3.12
N PRO A 48 46.69 -3.50 -2.47
CA PRO A 48 47.98 -3.78 -3.11
C PRO A 48 48.07 -5.18 -3.76
N PRO A 49 49.09 -5.45 -4.61
CA PRO A 49 49.10 -6.58 -5.54
C PRO A 49 49.64 -7.87 -4.92
N ALA A 50 49.21 -9.00 -5.47
CA ALA A 50 49.81 -10.31 -5.23
C ALA A 50 50.36 -10.90 -6.55
N VAL A 51 51.47 -11.62 -6.39
CA VAL A 51 52.48 -12.01 -7.38
C VAL A 51 52.22 -13.42 -7.95
N GLY A 52 52.47 -13.58 -9.26
CA GLY A 52 53.12 -14.73 -9.91
C GLY A 52 52.33 -16.03 -10.11
N THR A 53 52.20 -16.51 -11.36
CA THR A 53 53.16 -17.40 -12.07
C THR A 53 52.58 -17.87 -13.42
N ASP A 54 53.33 -17.66 -14.50
CA ASP A 54 53.26 -18.34 -15.81
C ASP A 54 53.99 -19.73 -15.75
N PRO A 55 54.15 -20.57 -16.82
CA PRO A 55 53.85 -20.39 -18.27
C PRO A 55 53.28 -21.64 -19.01
N VAL A 56 53.11 -21.50 -20.35
CA VAL A 56 53.45 -22.41 -21.49
C VAL A 56 52.37 -22.19 -22.59
N GLY A 57 52.60 -21.87 -23.86
CA GLY A 57 53.77 -21.87 -24.74
C GLY A 57 53.47 -22.68 -26.02
N GLN A 58 53.22 -22.04 -27.17
CA GLN A 58 53.61 -22.43 -28.56
C GLN A 58 52.74 -21.78 -29.66
N GLU A 59 53.39 -20.99 -30.53
CA GLU A 59 53.09 -20.90 -31.99
C GLU A 59 54.16 -21.73 -32.75
N PRO A 60 53.96 -22.10 -34.04
CA PRO A 60 54.12 -21.20 -35.21
C PRO A 60 52.89 -21.29 -36.16
N GLY A 61 52.52 -20.31 -36.98
CA GLY A 61 53.33 -19.52 -37.92
C GLY A 61 53.14 -20.09 -39.31
N ASP A 62 52.47 -19.36 -40.21
CA ASP A 62 52.64 -19.41 -41.68
C ASP A 62 51.91 -18.21 -42.29
N GLY A 63 52.64 -17.39 -43.02
CA GLY A 63 52.13 -16.22 -43.73
C GLY A 63 51.99 -16.48 -45.22
N GLU A 64 51.08 -15.77 -45.87
CA GLU A 64 51.30 -15.34 -47.24
C GLU A 64 50.55 -14.02 -47.51
N VAL A 65 51.25 -13.17 -48.24
CA VAL A 65 51.00 -11.77 -48.58
C VAL A 65 50.13 -11.71 -49.84
N LEU A 66 49.21 -10.75 -49.97
CA LEU A 66 49.04 -10.00 -51.23
C LEU A 66 48.14 -8.75 -51.02
N LEU A 67 48.80 -7.59 -51.07
CA LEU A 67 48.32 -6.31 -51.60
C LEU A 67 47.97 -6.52 -53.09
N GLU A 68 47.09 -5.85 -53.81
CA GLU A 68 46.53 -4.49 -53.89
C GLU A 68 45.37 -4.59 -54.90
N ASP A 69 44.31 -3.79 -54.76
CA ASP A 69 43.95 -2.78 -55.78
C ASP A 69 42.59 -2.15 -55.47
N ARG A 70 42.58 -0.82 -55.46
CA ARG A 70 41.37 -0.01 -55.64
C ARG A 70 41.29 0.36 -57.12
N PRO A 71 40.08 0.59 -57.63
CA PRO A 71 39.80 1.96 -58.00
C PRO A 71 38.45 2.47 -57.50
N ALA A 72 38.41 3.79 -57.37
CA ALA A 72 37.26 4.58 -57.01
C ALA A 72 36.17 4.54 -58.09
N ASP A 73 34.91 4.59 -57.64
CA ASP A 73 33.86 5.23 -58.43
C ASP A 73 32.92 5.99 -57.49
N VAL A 74 32.66 7.24 -57.86
CA VAL A 74 31.80 8.20 -57.15
C VAL A 74 30.71 8.62 -58.12
N GLN A 75 29.46 8.29 -57.79
CA GLN A 75 28.17 8.89 -58.23
C GLN A 75 27.05 7.94 -57.78
N ASP A 76 25.84 8.31 -57.38
CA ASP A 76 25.17 9.57 -57.13
C ASP A 76 23.87 9.22 -56.34
N ARG A 77 23.45 10.12 -55.44
CA ARG A 77 22.12 10.35 -54.86
C ARG A 77 21.08 9.21 -54.73
N GLY A 78 20.63 8.98 -53.50
CA GLY A 78 19.30 8.42 -53.23
C GLY A 78 18.95 8.25 -51.75
N GLY A 79 18.16 9.19 -51.20
CA GLY A 79 17.22 8.94 -50.10
C GLY A 79 17.79 8.72 -48.70
N VAL A 80 17.99 9.78 -47.93
CA VAL A 80 17.97 9.69 -46.46
C VAL A 80 16.50 9.45 -46.09
N ALA A 81 16.14 8.18 -45.90
CA ALA A 81 14.87 7.82 -45.27
C ALA A 81 14.93 8.39 -43.84
N ALA A 82 14.17 9.45 -43.60
CA ALA A 82 13.85 9.88 -42.26
C ALA A 82 13.18 8.69 -41.57
N GLN A 83 13.90 8.05 -40.65
CA GLN A 83 13.26 7.19 -39.67
C GLN A 83 12.30 8.08 -38.89
N GLU A 84 11.01 7.93 -39.19
CA GLU A 84 9.95 8.34 -38.29
C GLU A 84 10.26 7.68 -36.95
N ILE A 85 10.67 8.51 -36.00
CA ILE A 85 10.67 8.16 -34.60
C ILE A 85 9.18 7.95 -34.28
N GLU A 86 8.74 6.69 -34.25
CA GLU A 86 7.52 6.32 -33.55
C GLU A 86 7.69 6.81 -32.12
N LEU A 87 7.06 7.95 -31.82
CA LEU A 87 6.83 8.42 -30.47
C LEU A 87 6.07 7.30 -29.77
N GLU A 88 6.81 6.52 -28.98
CA GLU A 88 6.28 5.55 -28.05
C GLU A 88 5.15 6.24 -27.28
N GLU A 89 3.93 5.76 -27.54
CA GLU A 89 2.69 6.32 -27.02
C GLU A 89 2.82 6.34 -25.50
N ALA A 90 3.10 7.53 -24.93
CA ALA A 90 3.31 7.68 -23.50
C ALA A 90 2.09 7.07 -22.79
N ALA A 91 2.30 5.92 -22.12
CA ALA A 91 1.23 5.14 -21.53
C ALA A 91 0.31 6.08 -20.74
N ALA A 92 -0.95 6.18 -21.17
CA ALA A 92 -1.90 7.10 -20.56
C ALA A 92 -2.03 6.73 -19.08
N LEU A 93 -1.62 7.65 -18.19
CA LEU A 93 -1.66 7.43 -16.75
C LEU A 93 -3.07 7.00 -16.33
N GLU A 94 -3.14 5.91 -15.56
CA GLU A 94 -4.40 5.44 -15.01
C GLU A 94 -4.90 6.46 -13.97
N ARG A 95 -6.16 6.88 -14.07
CA ARG A 95 -6.83 7.63 -13.02
C ARG A 95 -7.56 6.66 -12.10
N PRO A 96 -7.15 6.49 -10.83
CA PRO A 96 -7.80 5.53 -9.94
C PRO A 96 -9.24 5.95 -9.64
N ALA A 97 -10.11 4.96 -9.38
CA ALA A 97 -11.51 5.25 -9.07
C ALA A 97 -11.67 6.11 -7.80
N SER A 98 -12.67 7.00 -7.80
CA SER A 98 -12.98 7.85 -6.65
C SER A 98 -13.31 7.05 -5.39
N ALA A 99 -12.98 7.61 -4.22
CA ALA A 99 -13.18 6.96 -2.93
C ALA A 99 -14.64 6.50 -2.69
N ARG A 100 -15.63 7.31 -3.14
CA ARG A 100 -17.07 6.95 -3.04
C ARG A 100 -17.42 5.71 -3.86
N GLY A 101 -16.92 5.61 -5.10
CA GLY A 101 -17.17 4.45 -5.96
C GLY A 101 -16.53 3.17 -5.43
N ARG A 102 -15.35 3.29 -4.81
CA ARG A 102 -14.68 2.18 -4.11
C ARG A 102 -15.51 1.69 -2.93
N LEU A 103 -15.93 2.59 -2.03
CA LEU A 103 -16.70 2.24 -0.83
C LEU A 103 -18.04 1.57 -1.14
N GLN A 104 -18.72 1.97 -2.22
CA GLN A 104 -19.99 1.34 -2.63
C GLN A 104 -19.78 -0.10 -3.13
N ARG A 105 -18.76 -0.34 -3.96
CA ARG A 105 -18.39 -1.71 -4.38
C ARG A 105 -17.93 -2.56 -3.21
N LEU A 106 -17.29 -1.94 -2.23
CA LEU A 106 -16.80 -2.55 -1.00
C LEU A 106 -17.93 -3.11 -0.13
N ARG A 107 -18.94 -2.28 0.14
CA ARG A 107 -20.13 -2.69 0.91
C ARG A 107 -20.81 -3.90 0.25
N ALA A 108 -20.86 -3.94 -1.08
CA ALA A 108 -21.42 -5.08 -1.82
C ALA A 108 -20.55 -6.35 -1.77
N ARG A 109 -19.23 -6.25 -1.52
CA ARG A 109 -18.35 -7.42 -1.34
C ARG A 109 -18.40 -7.95 0.09
N LEU A 110 -18.30 -7.05 1.08
CA LEU A 110 -18.42 -7.42 2.50
C LEU A 110 -19.75 -8.11 2.82
N ALA A 111 -20.86 -7.60 2.25
CA ALA A 111 -22.17 -8.21 2.40
C ALA A 111 -22.27 -9.63 1.81
N ARG A 112 -21.36 -10.05 0.92
CA ARG A 112 -21.34 -11.40 0.35
C ARG A 112 -20.53 -12.40 1.18
N SER A 113 -19.47 -11.95 1.87
CA SER A 113 -18.56 -12.84 2.62
C SER A 113 -18.98 -13.08 4.07
N ASN A 114 -19.78 -12.19 4.68
CA ASN A 114 -20.07 -12.21 6.12
C ASN A 114 -21.49 -12.68 6.51
N THR A 115 -22.36 -12.99 5.56
CA THR A 115 -23.76 -13.39 5.83
C THR A 115 -23.89 -14.76 6.50
N ALA A 116 -22.93 -15.66 6.32
CA ALA A 116 -23.02 -17.02 6.86
C ALA A 116 -22.99 -17.06 8.39
N MET A 117 -22.03 -16.36 9.02
CA MET A 117 -21.90 -16.35 10.48
C MET A 117 -23.08 -15.65 11.17
N GLY A 118 -23.47 -14.47 10.68
CA GLY A 118 -24.59 -13.73 11.24
C GLY A 118 -25.89 -14.52 11.20
N HIS A 119 -26.17 -15.23 10.10
CA HIS A 119 -27.35 -16.09 10.00
C HIS A 119 -27.33 -17.26 10.98
N VAL A 120 -26.17 -17.92 11.18
CA VAL A 120 -26.05 -19.01 12.15
C VAL A 120 -26.28 -18.49 13.57
N LEU A 121 -25.63 -17.39 13.94
CA LEU A 121 -25.79 -16.78 15.27
C LEU A 121 -27.25 -16.35 15.53
N LEU A 122 -27.88 -15.69 14.57
CA LEU A 122 -29.28 -15.27 14.71
C LEU A 122 -30.22 -16.48 14.80
N ALA A 123 -29.98 -17.54 14.03
CA ALA A 123 -30.79 -18.75 14.10
C ALA A 123 -30.66 -19.47 15.44
N LEU A 124 -29.47 -19.48 16.04
CA LEU A 124 -29.27 -20.03 17.39
C LEU A 124 -29.95 -19.16 18.44
N LEU A 125 -29.71 -17.84 18.41
CA LEU A 125 -30.20 -16.91 19.44
C LEU A 125 -31.71 -16.63 19.38
N SER A 126 -32.38 -16.95 18.26
CA SER A 126 -33.83 -16.77 18.11
C SER A 126 -34.66 -17.96 18.60
N ARG A 127 -34.02 -19.03 19.12
CA ARG A 127 -34.72 -20.18 19.68
C ARG A 127 -35.42 -19.79 20.98
N GLU A 128 -36.67 -20.21 21.15
CA GLU A 128 -37.36 -20.06 22.43
C GLU A 128 -36.68 -20.91 23.51
N GLY A 129 -36.43 -20.31 24.68
CA GLY A 129 -35.90 -21.03 25.84
C GLY A 129 -34.48 -21.57 25.64
N LEU A 130 -33.55 -20.70 25.21
CA LEU A 130 -32.13 -21.03 25.01
C LEU A 130 -31.54 -21.83 26.18
N SER A 131 -31.10 -23.05 25.88
CA SER A 131 -30.42 -23.96 26.80
C SER A 131 -28.94 -23.59 26.96
N GLU A 132 -28.26 -24.16 27.96
CA GLU A 132 -26.80 -23.99 28.09
C GLU A 132 -26.05 -24.46 26.84
N SER A 133 -26.47 -25.56 26.21
CA SER A 133 -25.88 -26.04 24.96
C SER A 133 -26.07 -25.06 23.78
N ASP A 134 -27.20 -24.34 23.71
CA ASP A 134 -27.38 -23.33 22.65
C ASP A 134 -26.38 -22.18 22.82
N TRP A 135 -26.05 -21.81 24.06
CA TRP A 135 -25.05 -20.78 24.34
C TRP A 135 -23.63 -21.24 24.06
N GLU A 136 -23.31 -22.51 24.32
CA GLU A 136 -22.04 -23.13 23.92
C GLU A 136 -21.88 -23.10 22.39
N ASP A 137 -22.93 -23.44 21.63
CA ASP A 137 -22.92 -23.36 20.16
C ASP A 137 -22.68 -21.92 19.65
N VAL A 138 -23.25 -20.92 20.33
CA VAL A 138 -23.02 -19.50 20.04
C VAL A 138 -21.56 -19.11 20.30
N GLU A 139 -21.00 -19.51 21.43
CA GLU A 139 -19.59 -19.28 21.79
C GLU A 139 -18.65 -19.93 20.77
N ASP A 140 -18.87 -21.20 20.42
CA ASP A 140 -18.08 -21.93 19.44
C ASP A 140 -18.12 -21.27 18.07
N THR A 141 -19.31 -20.81 17.65
CA THR A 141 -19.47 -20.09 16.38
C THR A 141 -18.67 -18.79 16.36
N LEU A 142 -18.69 -18.02 17.46
CA LEU A 142 -17.92 -16.78 17.59
C LEU A 142 -16.41 -17.04 17.62
N LEU A 143 -15.95 -18.10 18.31
CA LEU A 143 -14.55 -18.50 18.33
C LEU A 143 -14.05 -18.94 16.95
N ALA A 144 -14.84 -19.72 16.22
CA ALA A 144 -14.53 -20.17 14.86
C ALA A 144 -14.35 -19.00 13.88
N SER A 145 -14.91 -17.83 14.20
CA SER A 145 -14.78 -16.60 13.41
C SER A 145 -13.51 -15.79 13.67
N ASP A 146 -12.60 -16.29 14.52
CA ASP A 146 -11.38 -15.61 14.97
C ASP A 146 -11.62 -14.35 15.84
N LEU A 147 -12.77 -14.24 16.52
CA LEU A 147 -13.07 -13.13 17.45
C LEU A 147 -12.16 -13.13 18.69
N GLY A 148 -11.69 -14.32 19.09
CA GLY A 148 -10.84 -14.52 20.26
C GLY A 148 -11.63 -14.72 21.55
N VAL A 149 -11.04 -15.46 22.50
CA VAL A 149 -11.72 -15.92 23.73
C VAL A 149 -12.28 -14.77 24.55
N GLU A 150 -11.46 -13.76 24.85
CA GLU A 150 -11.88 -12.62 25.69
C GLU A 150 -13.09 -11.87 25.11
N ALA A 151 -13.08 -11.59 23.81
CA ALA A 151 -14.16 -10.87 23.13
C ALA A 151 -15.42 -11.73 22.99
N THR A 152 -15.27 -13.03 22.71
CA THR A 152 -16.39 -13.97 22.67
C THR A 152 -17.08 -14.07 24.04
N THR A 153 -16.32 -14.30 25.11
CA THR A 153 -16.88 -14.43 26.46
C THR A 153 -17.62 -13.16 26.88
N GLU A 154 -17.07 -11.98 26.58
CA GLU A 154 -17.73 -10.70 26.84
C GLU A 154 -19.06 -10.58 26.08
N LEU A 155 -19.06 -10.90 24.79
CA LEU A 155 -20.24 -10.81 23.92
C LEU A 155 -21.34 -11.78 24.36
N VAL A 156 -20.99 -13.04 24.63
CA VAL A 156 -21.93 -14.07 25.08
C VAL A 156 -22.56 -13.68 26.42
N ASN A 157 -21.77 -13.19 27.38
CA ASN A 157 -22.29 -12.76 28.66
C ASN A 157 -23.22 -11.53 28.55
N ALA A 158 -22.92 -10.60 27.65
CA ALA A 158 -23.77 -9.44 27.39
C ALA A 158 -25.14 -9.87 26.82
N LEU A 159 -25.13 -10.73 25.79
CA LEU A 159 -26.35 -11.26 25.18
C LEU A 159 -27.19 -12.08 26.17
N ARG A 160 -26.56 -12.97 26.95
CA ARG A 160 -27.23 -13.73 28.03
C ARG A 160 -27.95 -12.83 29.01
N THR A 161 -27.28 -11.74 29.41
CA THR A 161 -27.83 -10.77 30.36
C THR A 161 -29.06 -10.06 29.77
N GLN A 162 -28.99 -9.63 28.51
CA GLN A 162 -30.11 -8.97 27.83
C GLN A 162 -31.32 -9.88 27.65
N VAL A 163 -31.11 -11.13 27.19
CA VAL A 163 -32.19 -12.12 27.07
C VAL A 163 -32.89 -12.36 28.42
N LYS A 164 -32.12 -12.42 29.51
CA LYS A 164 -32.67 -12.61 30.86
C LYS A 164 -33.46 -11.40 31.37
N ILE A 165 -33.05 -10.18 31.02
CA ILE A 165 -33.70 -8.94 31.46
C ILE A 165 -34.97 -8.67 30.67
N GLU A 166 -34.89 -8.77 29.35
CA GLU A 166 -35.97 -8.37 28.43
C GLU A 166 -36.96 -9.52 28.18
N GLY A 167 -36.54 -10.77 28.41
CA GLY A 167 -37.39 -11.95 28.26
C GLY A 167 -37.87 -12.20 26.83
N THR A 168 -37.20 -11.61 25.84
CA THR A 168 -37.52 -11.76 24.41
C THR A 168 -36.40 -12.45 23.66
N THR A 169 -36.79 -13.27 22.69
CA THR A 169 -35.92 -13.91 21.71
C THR A 169 -36.31 -13.50 20.29
N ASP A 170 -36.98 -12.35 20.14
CA ASP A 170 -37.31 -11.78 18.83
C ASP A 170 -36.02 -11.59 18.00
N PRO A 171 -35.92 -12.23 16.82
CA PRO A 171 -34.74 -12.16 15.96
C PRO A 171 -34.24 -10.73 15.71
N GLU A 172 -35.15 -9.76 15.49
CA GLU A 172 -34.75 -8.39 15.17
C GLU A 172 -34.20 -7.65 16.41
N VAL A 173 -34.75 -7.94 17.58
CA VAL A 173 -34.26 -7.38 18.85
C VAL A 173 -32.89 -7.95 19.18
N VAL A 174 -32.74 -9.27 19.12
CA VAL A 174 -31.46 -9.97 19.36
C VAL A 174 -30.38 -9.51 18.38
N ARG A 175 -30.73 -9.34 17.11
CA ARG A 175 -29.86 -8.81 16.07
C ARG A 175 -29.39 -7.39 16.41
N SER A 176 -30.27 -6.53 16.91
CA SER A 176 -29.92 -5.17 17.32
C SER A 176 -28.92 -5.15 18.49
N TRP A 177 -29.06 -6.08 19.42
CA TRP A 177 -28.14 -6.25 20.54
C TRP A 177 -26.77 -6.75 20.07
N LEU A 178 -26.73 -7.82 19.28
CA LEU A 178 -25.51 -8.36 18.70
C LEU A 178 -24.77 -7.27 17.90
N ARG A 179 -25.50 -6.48 17.10
CA ARG A 179 -24.93 -5.34 16.38
C ARG A 179 -24.29 -4.33 17.34
N THR A 180 -25.01 -3.94 18.38
CA THR A 180 -24.57 -2.93 19.36
C THR A 180 -23.32 -3.39 20.09
N ASP A 181 -23.30 -4.65 20.53
CA ASP A 181 -22.17 -5.20 21.25
C ASP A 181 -20.95 -5.39 20.33
N LEU A 182 -21.13 -5.89 19.10
CA LEU A 182 -20.04 -5.97 18.12
C LEU A 182 -19.47 -4.58 17.78
N LEU A 183 -20.31 -3.55 17.63
CA LEU A 183 -19.84 -2.18 17.44
C LEU A 183 -18.99 -1.70 18.62
N ARG A 184 -19.39 -2.02 19.85
CA ARG A 184 -18.61 -1.70 21.05
C ARG A 184 -17.25 -2.40 21.01
N LEU A 185 -17.20 -3.66 20.57
CA LEU A 185 -15.95 -4.41 20.43
C LEU A 185 -15.01 -3.85 19.36
N VAL A 186 -15.56 -3.40 18.22
CA VAL A 186 -14.78 -2.78 17.13
C VAL A 186 -14.33 -1.36 17.48
N ASP A 187 -15.04 -0.69 18.38
CA ASP A 187 -14.81 0.69 18.82
C ASP A 187 -14.73 1.70 17.65
N PRO A 188 -15.88 2.29 17.25
CA PRO A 188 -15.91 3.28 16.18
C PRO A 188 -15.19 4.59 16.55
N THR A 189 -14.82 4.81 17.81
CA THR A 189 -14.21 6.07 18.27
C THR A 189 -12.70 6.14 18.00
N MET A 190 -12.04 5.02 17.72
CA MET A 190 -10.61 5.00 17.38
C MET A 190 -10.32 5.80 16.10
N ASP A 191 -9.22 6.56 16.08
CA ASP A 191 -8.80 7.35 14.93
C ASP A 191 -8.28 6.47 13.77
N ARG A 192 -9.07 6.40 12.70
CA ARG A 192 -8.77 5.59 11.51
C ARG A 192 -8.22 6.38 10.34
N ARG A 193 -7.93 7.67 10.52
CA ARG A 193 -7.34 8.50 9.47
C ARG A 193 -5.91 8.03 9.16
N ILE A 194 -5.56 8.04 7.88
CA ILE A 194 -4.17 7.88 7.46
C ILE A 194 -3.48 9.24 7.63
N ALA A 195 -2.32 9.26 8.28
CA ALA A 195 -1.48 10.46 8.34
C ALA A 195 -0.87 10.74 6.95
N ALA A 196 -1.65 11.39 6.08
CA ALA A 196 -1.33 11.69 4.68
C ALA A 196 -1.29 13.21 4.40
N SER A 197 -0.95 13.99 5.42
CA SER A 197 -0.82 15.44 5.34
C SER A 197 0.56 15.89 5.78
N ARG A 198 1.17 16.79 5.02
CA ARG A 198 2.45 17.42 5.39
C ARG A 198 2.38 18.02 6.78
N THR A 199 3.48 17.88 7.50
CA THR A 199 3.66 18.53 8.80
C THR A 199 4.82 19.50 8.66
N GLU A 200 4.53 20.79 8.82
CA GLU A 200 5.48 21.86 8.54
C GLU A 200 6.05 21.74 7.12
N ASN A 201 7.37 21.67 6.96
CA ASN A 201 8.04 21.54 5.66
C ASN A 201 8.28 20.07 5.26
N HIS A 202 7.80 19.10 6.03
CA HIS A 202 8.09 17.68 5.83
C HIS A 202 6.91 16.92 5.19
N PRO A 203 7.18 15.95 4.30
CA PRO A 203 6.16 15.02 3.84
C PRO A 203 5.67 14.15 5.00
N ALA A 204 4.44 13.67 4.92
CA ALA A 204 3.97 12.62 5.80
C ALA A 204 4.68 11.30 5.45
N VAL A 205 5.43 10.73 6.39
CA VAL A 205 6.12 9.46 6.15
C VAL A 205 5.28 8.31 6.67
N ILE A 206 4.95 7.37 5.77
CA ILE A 206 4.23 6.13 6.05
C ILE A 206 5.19 4.94 5.88
N LEU A 207 5.49 4.25 6.97
CA LEU A 207 6.27 3.02 6.97
C LEU A 207 5.34 1.80 6.91
N VAL A 208 5.47 0.95 5.90
CA VAL A 208 4.62 -0.23 5.75
C VAL A 208 5.40 -1.49 6.10
N VAL A 209 4.94 -2.20 7.13
CA VAL A 209 5.62 -3.38 7.71
C VAL A 209 4.71 -4.61 7.73
N GLY A 210 5.27 -5.78 8.04
CA GLY A 210 4.55 -7.05 8.10
C GLY A 210 5.31 -8.21 7.47
N VAL A 211 4.76 -9.43 7.55
CA VAL A 211 5.46 -10.62 7.06
C VAL A 211 5.35 -10.80 5.54
N ASN A 212 6.18 -11.68 4.98
CA ASN A 212 6.07 -12.06 3.57
C ASN A 212 4.73 -12.74 3.26
N GLY A 213 4.18 -12.44 2.08
CA GLY A 213 2.93 -13.06 1.61
C GLY A 213 1.63 -12.43 2.13
N THR A 214 1.69 -11.44 3.04
CA THR A 214 0.49 -10.70 3.50
C THR A 214 0.03 -9.60 2.55
N GLY A 215 0.76 -9.36 1.45
CA GLY A 215 0.41 -8.36 0.45
C GLY A 215 0.90 -6.95 0.75
N LYS A 216 2.06 -6.78 1.42
CA LYS A 216 2.68 -5.46 1.71
C LYS A 216 2.89 -4.58 0.48
N THR A 217 3.74 -4.99 -0.46
CA THR A 217 4.04 -4.24 -1.68
C THR A 217 2.77 -3.93 -2.48
N THR A 218 1.84 -4.88 -2.55
CA THR A 218 0.51 -4.68 -3.14
C THR A 218 -0.30 -3.61 -2.40
N SER A 219 -0.30 -3.63 -1.07
CA SER A 219 -1.01 -2.64 -0.24
C SER A 219 -0.37 -1.25 -0.35
N VAL A 220 0.96 -1.16 -0.46
CA VAL A 220 1.68 0.08 -0.73
C VAL A 220 1.24 0.67 -2.08
N GLY A 221 1.26 -0.13 -3.14
CA GLY A 221 0.82 0.30 -4.46
C GLY A 221 -0.63 0.76 -4.48
N LYS A 222 -1.54 -0.02 -3.88
CA LYS A 222 -2.97 0.34 -3.76
C LYS A 222 -3.18 1.59 -2.90
N LEU A 223 -2.45 1.77 -1.80
CA LEU A 223 -2.51 2.97 -0.97
C LEU A 223 -2.06 4.19 -1.78
N GLY A 224 -0.99 4.07 -2.56
CA GLY A 224 -0.57 5.18 -3.43
C GLY A 224 -1.66 5.56 -4.43
N ARG A 225 -2.35 4.60 -5.04
CA ARG A 225 -3.53 4.88 -5.89
C ARG A 225 -4.67 5.55 -5.13
N VAL A 226 -4.88 5.19 -3.86
CA VAL A 226 -5.88 5.85 -3.01
C VAL A 226 -5.54 7.33 -2.84
N LEU A 227 -4.29 7.63 -2.50
CA LEU A 227 -3.82 9.00 -2.26
C LEU A 227 -3.74 9.84 -3.54
N VAL A 228 -3.34 9.25 -4.67
CA VAL A 228 -3.38 9.93 -5.99
C VAL A 228 -4.82 10.31 -6.37
N ALA A 229 -5.79 9.45 -6.09
CA ALA A 229 -7.20 9.78 -6.30
C ALA A 229 -7.77 10.82 -5.31
N GLU A 230 -7.00 11.15 -4.27
CA GLU A 230 -7.26 12.24 -3.32
C GLU A 230 -6.39 13.47 -3.62
N ASP A 231 -5.82 13.53 -4.84
CA ASP A 231 -4.99 14.62 -5.36
C ASP A 231 -3.73 14.89 -4.49
N LYS A 232 -3.17 13.83 -3.90
CA LYS A 232 -1.91 13.90 -3.14
C LYS A 232 -0.69 13.69 -4.02
N ASP A 233 0.33 14.52 -3.82
CA ASP A 233 1.65 14.30 -4.39
C ASP A 233 2.40 13.27 -3.55
N ILE A 234 2.70 12.10 -4.14
CA ILE A 234 3.29 10.98 -3.41
C ILE A 234 4.60 10.49 -4.02
N LEU A 235 5.43 9.89 -3.18
CA LEU A 235 6.69 9.25 -3.57
C LEU A 235 6.80 7.87 -2.91
N PHE A 236 7.17 6.85 -3.68
CA PHE A 236 7.45 5.53 -3.14
C PHE A 236 8.93 5.36 -2.77
N GLY A 237 9.20 4.65 -1.67
CA GLY A 237 10.52 4.17 -1.29
C GLY A 237 10.57 2.64 -1.25
N ALA A 238 11.36 2.03 -2.13
CA ALA A 238 11.50 0.57 -2.24
C ALA A 238 12.59 0.04 -1.31
N ALA A 239 12.32 0.02 0.00
CA ALA A 239 13.26 -0.46 1.02
C ALA A 239 13.24 -2.00 1.23
N ASP A 240 12.39 -2.77 0.55
CA ASP A 240 12.52 -4.24 0.43
C ASP A 240 13.68 -4.59 -0.53
N THR A 241 14.92 -4.35 -0.08
CA THR A 241 16.14 -4.53 -0.91
C THR A 241 16.59 -5.99 -1.03
N PHE A 242 15.99 -6.89 -0.25
CA PHE A 242 16.25 -8.34 -0.30
C PHE A 242 15.52 -9.04 -1.44
N ARG A 243 14.50 -8.41 -2.02
CA ARG A 243 13.71 -8.98 -3.10
C ARG A 243 13.81 -8.02 -4.28
N ALA A 244 14.73 -8.29 -5.22
CA ALA A 244 14.88 -7.48 -6.43
C ALA A 244 13.53 -7.22 -7.13
N ALA A 245 12.71 -8.27 -7.28
CA ALA A 245 11.38 -8.19 -7.87
C ALA A 245 10.37 -7.32 -7.08
N ALA A 246 10.57 -7.08 -5.78
CA ALA A 246 9.67 -6.22 -5.00
C ALA A 246 9.84 -4.74 -5.39
N ALA A 247 11.08 -4.30 -5.60
CA ALA A 247 11.36 -2.95 -6.08
C ALA A 247 10.83 -2.72 -7.51
N ASP A 248 10.97 -3.71 -8.40
CA ASP A 248 10.40 -3.68 -9.75
C ASP A 248 8.87 -3.64 -9.73
N GLN A 249 8.27 -4.48 -8.88
CA GLN A 249 6.82 -4.51 -8.69
C GLN A 249 6.30 -3.15 -8.19
N LEU A 250 6.95 -2.56 -7.19
CA LEU A 250 6.55 -1.24 -6.67
C LEU A 250 6.73 -0.14 -7.71
N SER A 251 7.82 -0.17 -8.50
CA SER A 251 8.04 0.78 -9.59
C SER A 251 6.92 0.69 -10.64
N THR A 252 6.50 -0.53 -10.99
CA THR A 252 5.38 -0.77 -11.91
C THR A 252 4.06 -0.21 -11.36
N TRP A 253 3.82 -0.30 -10.04
CA TRP A 253 2.66 0.33 -9.41
C TRP A 253 2.71 1.85 -9.55
N GLY A 254 3.87 2.46 -9.35
CA GLY A 254 4.08 3.89 -9.47
C GLY A 254 3.90 4.41 -10.89
N GLU A 255 4.54 3.77 -11.87
CA GLU A 255 4.48 4.15 -13.29
C GLU A 255 3.04 4.22 -13.82
N ARG A 256 2.18 3.27 -13.44
CA ARG A 256 0.77 3.25 -13.85
C ARG A 256 -0.01 4.49 -13.44
N VAL A 257 0.39 5.17 -12.37
CA VAL A 257 -0.30 6.36 -11.84
C VAL A 257 0.58 7.60 -11.79
N GLY A 258 1.75 7.57 -12.42
CA GLY A 258 2.67 8.70 -12.51
C GLY A 258 3.41 9.02 -11.21
N VAL A 259 3.58 8.03 -10.33
CA VAL A 259 4.23 8.19 -9.03
C VAL A 259 5.68 7.73 -9.08
N PRO A 260 6.65 8.61 -8.75
CA PRO A 260 8.05 8.25 -8.72
C PRO A 260 8.36 7.22 -7.62
N THR A 261 9.39 6.40 -7.86
CA THR A 261 9.87 5.39 -6.90
C THR A 261 11.37 5.54 -6.69
N VAL A 262 11.80 5.76 -5.45
CA VAL A 262 13.20 5.71 -5.04
C VAL A 262 13.59 4.27 -4.71
N ARG A 263 14.65 3.78 -5.35
CA ARG A 263 15.15 2.41 -5.19
C ARG A 263 16.67 2.38 -5.35
N SER A 264 17.32 1.38 -4.74
CA SER A 264 18.72 1.07 -5.01
C SER A 264 18.87 0.27 -6.31
N GLN A 265 19.98 0.49 -7.03
CA GLN A 265 20.41 -0.37 -8.15
C GLN A 265 21.24 -1.57 -7.68
N LEU A 266 21.79 -1.50 -6.46
CA LEU A 266 22.55 -2.58 -5.84
C LEU A 266 21.59 -3.50 -5.08
N GLU A 267 21.57 -4.77 -5.46
CA GLU A 267 20.84 -5.82 -4.73
C GLU A 267 21.43 -5.99 -3.32
N GLY A 268 20.58 -6.10 -2.30
CA GLY A 268 21.02 -6.18 -0.91
C GLY A 268 21.60 -4.87 -0.35
N ALA A 269 21.34 -3.73 -0.99
CA ALA A 269 21.64 -2.43 -0.40
C ALA A 269 20.96 -2.24 0.96
N ASP A 270 21.54 -1.40 1.81
CA ASP A 270 20.99 -1.11 3.13
C ASP A 270 19.59 -0.47 3.04
N PRO A 271 18.51 -1.13 3.52
CA PRO A 271 17.15 -0.61 3.47
C PRO A 271 16.99 0.77 4.08
N ALA A 272 17.70 1.04 5.18
CA ALA A 272 17.65 2.34 5.86
C ALA A 272 18.23 3.47 4.99
N SER A 273 19.22 3.17 4.15
CA SER A 273 19.78 4.14 3.20
C SER A 273 18.79 4.45 2.07
N VAL A 274 18.08 3.45 1.53
CA VAL A 274 17.02 3.68 0.53
C VAL A 274 15.87 4.49 1.10
N ALA A 275 15.44 4.19 2.33
CA ALA A 275 14.42 4.94 3.04
C ALA A 275 14.83 6.40 3.31
N TYR A 276 16.09 6.64 3.67
CA TYR A 276 16.65 7.99 3.84
C TYR A 276 16.56 8.81 2.55
N GLU A 277 17.04 8.25 1.43
CA GLU A 277 17.01 8.93 0.13
C GLU A 277 15.58 9.17 -0.35
N ALA A 278 14.65 8.24 -0.09
CA ALA A 278 13.23 8.45 -0.40
C ALA A 278 12.65 9.65 0.34
N VAL A 279 12.89 9.76 1.65
CA VAL A 279 12.36 10.89 2.44
C VAL A 279 13.03 12.20 2.06
N LYS A 280 14.34 12.18 1.82
CA LYS A 280 15.08 13.35 1.34
C LYS A 280 14.53 13.84 -0.01
N ALA A 281 14.36 12.94 -0.98
CA ALA A 281 13.76 13.26 -2.26
C ALA A 281 12.32 13.77 -2.12
N GLY A 282 11.53 13.21 -1.20
CA GLY A 282 10.18 13.70 -0.91
C GLY A 282 10.14 15.11 -0.32
N ILE A 283 11.14 15.49 0.48
CA ILE A 283 11.33 16.86 0.96
C ILE A 283 11.69 17.78 -0.22
N ASP A 284 12.69 17.40 -1.03
CA ASP A 284 13.17 18.21 -2.16
C ASP A 284 12.11 18.41 -3.24
N LEU A 285 11.25 17.40 -3.46
CA LEU A 285 10.13 17.44 -4.39
C LEU A 285 8.85 18.06 -3.80
N GLU A 286 8.89 18.48 -2.54
CA GLU A 286 7.71 19.02 -1.85
C GLU A 286 6.50 18.06 -1.93
N SER A 287 6.74 16.76 -1.79
CA SER A 287 5.67 15.75 -1.80
C SER A 287 4.79 15.86 -0.55
N ASP A 288 3.53 15.49 -0.67
CA ASP A 288 2.63 15.35 0.47
C ASP A 288 2.98 14.15 1.33
N VAL A 289 3.29 13.01 0.69
CA VAL A 289 3.44 11.72 1.35
C VAL A 289 4.60 10.91 0.77
N VAL A 290 5.40 10.29 1.64
CA VAL A 290 6.39 9.27 1.27
C VAL A 290 5.96 7.93 1.85
N ILE A 291 5.73 6.92 1.01
CA ILE A 291 5.36 5.57 1.44
C ILE A 291 6.54 4.62 1.24
N ILE A 292 7.00 4.00 2.33
CA ILE A 292 8.17 3.12 2.35
C ILE A 292 7.72 1.66 2.47
N ASP A 293 8.02 0.84 1.45
CA ASP A 293 7.82 -0.61 1.47
C ASP A 293 9.05 -1.29 2.10
N THR A 294 8.85 -2.14 3.11
CA THR A 294 9.95 -2.82 3.81
C THR A 294 9.95 -4.33 3.56
N ALA A 295 11.08 -4.97 3.87
CA ALA A 295 11.17 -6.42 3.91
C ALA A 295 10.21 -7.05 4.96
N GLY A 296 9.89 -8.34 4.80
CA GLY A 296 8.99 -9.08 5.71
C GLY A 296 9.46 -10.47 6.14
N ARG A 297 10.77 -10.74 6.10
CA ARG A 297 11.36 -12.05 6.39
C ARG A 297 11.43 -12.31 7.90
N LEU A 298 10.34 -12.79 8.52
CA LEU A 298 10.29 -13.05 9.97
C LEU A 298 11.14 -14.26 10.44
N HIS A 299 11.65 -15.10 9.53
CA HIS A 299 12.43 -16.31 9.89
C HIS A 299 13.76 -15.98 10.58
N THR A 300 14.28 -14.76 10.45
CA THR A 300 15.40 -14.22 11.23
C THR A 300 14.91 -13.11 12.15
N LYS A 301 14.05 -13.46 13.13
CA LYS A 301 13.33 -12.53 14.03
C LYS A 301 14.16 -11.32 14.50
N ARG A 302 15.39 -11.52 14.97
CA ARG A 302 16.24 -10.41 15.45
C ARG A 302 16.67 -9.46 14.32
N GLY A 303 17.15 -10.01 13.20
CA GLY A 303 17.67 -9.19 12.10
C GLY A 303 16.61 -8.31 11.44
N LEU A 304 15.38 -8.81 11.27
CA LEU A 304 14.28 -8.01 10.71
C LEU A 304 13.89 -6.85 11.63
N MET A 305 13.83 -7.09 12.94
CA MET A 305 13.40 -6.06 13.90
C MET A 305 14.46 -4.97 14.08
N ASP A 306 15.73 -5.35 14.16
CA ASP A 306 16.85 -4.41 14.17
C ASP A 306 16.86 -3.53 12.92
N GLU A 307 16.55 -4.11 11.76
CA GLU A 307 16.45 -3.40 10.48
C GLU A 307 15.29 -2.41 10.45
N LEU A 308 14.09 -2.80 10.87
CA LEU A 308 12.94 -1.88 10.94
C LEU A 308 13.18 -0.74 11.92
N GLY A 309 13.75 -1.03 13.10
CA GLY A 309 14.16 -0.02 14.07
C GLY A 309 15.25 0.91 13.52
N LYS A 310 16.18 0.40 12.69
CA LYS A 310 17.18 1.22 12.01
C LYS A 310 16.54 2.13 10.94
N ILE A 311 15.63 1.62 10.11
CA ILE A 311 14.92 2.41 9.09
C ILE A 311 14.22 3.60 9.75
N LYS A 312 13.41 3.35 10.78
CA LYS A 312 12.69 4.41 11.52
C LYS A 312 13.65 5.47 12.06
N ARG A 313 14.70 5.06 12.79
CA ARG A 313 15.69 6.00 13.36
C ARG A 313 16.44 6.83 12.30
N VAL A 314 16.70 6.27 11.12
CA VAL A 314 17.40 6.98 10.05
C VAL A 314 16.49 8.00 9.39
N VAL A 315 15.24 7.62 9.12
CA VAL A 315 14.22 8.50 8.54
C VAL A 315 13.84 9.63 9.48
N GLU A 316 13.71 9.36 10.78
CA GLU A 316 13.38 10.37 11.80
C GLU A 316 14.41 11.49 11.96
N LYS A 317 15.61 11.34 11.38
CA LYS A 317 16.60 12.43 11.28
C LYS A 317 16.20 13.51 10.27
N LEU A 318 15.33 13.18 9.31
CA LEU A 318 14.90 14.06 8.24
C LEU A 318 13.46 14.55 8.44
N ALA A 319 12.55 13.64 8.79
CA ALA A 319 11.13 13.91 8.96
C ALA A 319 10.52 12.93 9.97
N PRO A 320 9.51 13.35 10.75
CA PRO A 320 8.82 12.43 11.66
C PRO A 320 8.11 11.32 10.89
N VAL A 321 8.23 10.08 11.38
CA VAL A 321 7.40 8.96 10.89
C VAL A 321 6.00 9.13 11.44
N GLY A 322 5.08 9.59 10.60
CA GLY A 322 3.70 9.89 10.99
C GLY A 322 2.81 8.66 11.09
N GLU A 323 3.13 7.59 10.36
CA GLU A 323 2.34 6.36 10.34
C GLU A 323 3.24 5.14 10.18
N VAL A 324 2.96 4.08 10.97
CA VAL A 324 3.48 2.74 10.78
C VAL A 324 2.30 1.79 10.58
N LEU A 325 2.13 1.32 9.34
CA LEU A 325 1.05 0.43 8.95
C LEU A 325 1.51 -1.03 8.94
N LEU A 326 0.91 -1.85 9.79
CA LEU A 326 1.13 -3.29 9.80
C LEU A 326 0.16 -3.99 8.85
N VAL A 327 0.69 -4.69 7.85
CA VAL A 327 -0.12 -5.47 6.88
C VAL A 327 -0.24 -6.92 7.34
N LEU A 328 -1.48 -7.34 7.58
CA LEU A 328 -1.83 -8.70 8.00
C LEU A 328 -2.80 -9.35 7.02
N ASP A 329 -2.66 -10.66 6.86
CA ASP A 329 -3.56 -11.48 6.05
C ASP A 329 -4.68 -12.03 6.93
N ALA A 330 -5.93 -11.67 6.62
CA ALA A 330 -7.11 -12.08 7.39
C ALA A 330 -7.30 -13.61 7.46
N THR A 331 -6.73 -14.37 6.52
CA THR A 331 -6.84 -15.84 6.50
C THR A 331 -5.94 -16.53 7.53
N THR A 332 -4.93 -15.82 8.05
CA THR A 332 -3.90 -16.41 8.93
C THR A 332 -4.36 -16.62 10.37
N GLY A 333 -5.50 -16.04 10.78
CA GLY A 333 -6.07 -16.18 12.13
C GLY A 333 -5.05 -15.94 13.25
N GLN A 334 -4.96 -16.87 14.20
CA GLN A 334 -4.04 -16.81 15.34
C GLN A 334 -2.55 -16.77 14.96
N ASN A 335 -2.17 -17.23 13.77
CA ASN A 335 -0.78 -17.11 13.32
C ASN A 335 -0.44 -15.66 12.96
N GLY A 336 -1.34 -14.95 12.29
CA GLY A 336 -1.18 -13.53 12.01
C GLY A 336 -1.10 -12.70 13.29
N MET A 337 -1.91 -13.05 14.29
CA MET A 337 -1.90 -12.41 15.61
C MET A 337 -0.53 -12.49 16.31
N ARG A 338 0.04 -13.70 16.42
CA ARG A 338 1.37 -13.89 17.01
C ARG A 338 2.46 -13.10 16.28
N GLN A 339 2.34 -12.96 14.95
CA GLN A 339 3.29 -12.15 14.19
C GLN A 339 3.11 -10.66 14.50
N ALA A 340 1.88 -10.20 14.57
CA ALA A 340 1.56 -8.81 14.87
C ALA A 340 2.08 -8.36 16.24
N GLU A 341 1.93 -9.20 17.27
CA GLU A 341 2.47 -8.97 18.61
C GLU A 341 4.00 -8.84 18.61
N GLU A 342 4.70 -9.60 17.77
CA GLU A 342 6.15 -9.52 17.65
C GLU A 342 6.60 -8.21 16.96
N PHE A 343 5.88 -7.74 15.95
CA PHE A 343 6.16 -6.42 15.35
C PHE A 343 5.89 -5.27 16.32
N ALA A 344 4.80 -5.37 17.10
CA ALA A 344 4.40 -4.32 18.04
C ALA A 344 5.42 -4.07 19.16
N LYS A 345 6.28 -5.05 19.47
CA LYS A 345 7.36 -4.92 20.46
C LYS A 345 8.49 -4.01 20.01
N GLU A 346 8.70 -3.88 18.70
CA GLU A 346 9.92 -3.30 18.11
C GLU A 346 9.64 -2.02 17.33
N VAL A 347 8.46 -1.93 16.72
CA VAL A 347 8.01 -0.74 16.00
C VAL A 347 6.67 -0.31 16.57
N ALA A 348 6.55 0.99 16.87
CA ALA A 348 5.29 1.59 17.29
C ALA A 348 4.31 1.60 16.11
N ILE A 349 3.53 0.53 15.98
CA ILE A 349 2.46 0.42 14.99
C ILE A 349 1.41 1.47 15.31
N THR A 350 0.88 2.15 14.30
CA THR A 350 -0.18 3.17 14.44
C THR A 350 -1.48 2.76 13.77
N GLY A 351 -1.43 1.80 12.85
CA GLY A 351 -2.61 1.28 12.16
C GLY A 351 -2.38 -0.08 11.51
N ILE A 352 -3.48 -0.78 11.25
CA ILE A 352 -3.46 -2.09 10.60
C ILE A 352 -4.11 -2.01 9.22
N VAL A 353 -3.52 -2.73 8.27
CA VAL A 353 -4.11 -3.04 6.96
C VAL A 353 -4.42 -4.53 6.92
N LEU A 354 -5.69 -4.90 6.80
CA LEU A 354 -6.10 -6.29 6.67
C LEU A 354 -6.33 -6.65 5.21
N THR A 355 -5.62 -7.63 4.68
CA THR A 355 -5.79 -8.10 3.30
C THR A 355 -6.57 -9.40 3.24
N LYS A 356 -7.06 -9.75 2.04
CA LYS A 356 -7.77 -11.01 1.73
C LYS A 356 -9.03 -11.24 2.57
N LEU A 357 -9.69 -10.16 3.00
CA LEU A 357 -10.90 -10.24 3.81
C LEU A 357 -12.10 -10.77 3.00
N ASP A 358 -12.05 -10.66 1.68
CA ASP A 358 -13.06 -11.15 0.74
C ASP A 358 -13.11 -12.67 0.65
N GLY A 359 -11.98 -13.34 0.86
CA GLY A 359 -11.84 -14.80 0.77
C GLY A 359 -12.11 -15.57 2.06
N THR A 360 -12.60 -14.92 3.12
CA THR A 360 -12.71 -15.56 4.45
C THR A 360 -13.98 -15.18 5.21
N ALA A 361 -14.52 -16.15 5.97
CA ALA A 361 -15.59 -15.95 6.94
C ALA A 361 -15.07 -15.48 8.32
N LYS A 362 -13.76 -15.23 8.45
CA LYS A 362 -13.05 -14.90 9.69
C LYS A 362 -13.08 -13.39 10.01
N GLY A 363 -14.27 -12.80 10.01
CA GLY A 363 -14.45 -11.38 10.31
C GLY A 363 -13.98 -11.00 11.74
N GLY A 364 -14.00 -11.93 12.69
CA GLY A 364 -13.62 -11.68 14.07
C GLY A 364 -12.17 -11.22 14.27
N ILE A 365 -11.28 -11.49 13.30
CA ILE A 365 -9.86 -11.11 13.39
C ILE A 365 -9.66 -9.61 13.59
N VAL A 366 -10.57 -8.76 13.07
CA VAL A 366 -10.55 -7.30 13.28
C VAL A 366 -10.60 -6.95 14.76
N VAL A 367 -11.55 -7.53 15.49
CA VAL A 367 -11.74 -7.23 16.92
C VAL A 367 -10.53 -7.71 17.71
N ASN A 368 -10.10 -8.94 17.44
CA ASN A 368 -8.98 -9.56 18.14
C ASN A 368 -7.68 -8.76 17.96
N VAL A 369 -7.37 -8.36 16.71
CA VAL A 369 -6.14 -7.62 16.41
C VAL A 369 -6.13 -6.23 17.04
N GLN A 370 -7.24 -5.50 16.98
CA GLN A 370 -7.32 -4.16 17.58
C GLN A 370 -7.15 -4.23 19.10
N ARG A 371 -7.79 -5.22 19.76
CA ARG A 371 -7.69 -5.38 21.21
C ARG A 371 -6.28 -5.73 21.67
N LYS A 372 -5.63 -6.70 21.00
CA LYS A 372 -4.28 -7.13 21.41
C LYS A 372 -3.22 -6.08 21.14
N LEU A 373 -3.34 -5.32 20.05
CA LEU A 373 -2.32 -4.33 19.68
C LEU A 373 -2.65 -2.91 20.16
N GLY A 374 -3.89 -2.63 20.53
CA GLY A 374 -4.33 -1.29 20.93
C GLY A 374 -4.37 -0.27 19.78
N VAL A 375 -4.38 -0.73 18.52
CA VAL A 375 -4.33 0.13 17.33
C VAL A 375 -5.46 -0.21 16.36
N PRO A 376 -6.00 0.76 15.61
CA PRO A 376 -7.16 0.53 14.78
C PRO A 376 -6.81 -0.17 13.46
N VAL A 377 -7.76 -0.96 12.94
CA VAL A 377 -7.77 -1.31 11.53
C VAL A 377 -8.19 -0.07 10.74
N LYS A 378 -7.29 0.44 9.90
CA LYS A 378 -7.50 1.65 9.10
C LYS A 378 -7.92 1.33 7.67
N LEU A 379 -7.40 0.23 7.11
CA LEU A 379 -7.62 -0.14 5.72
C LEU A 379 -7.93 -1.64 5.60
N ILE A 380 -8.76 -1.97 4.61
CA ILE A 380 -9.08 -3.35 4.25
C ILE A 380 -8.90 -3.60 2.75
N GLY A 381 -8.23 -4.69 2.42
CA GLY A 381 -8.07 -5.24 1.08
C GLY A 381 -9.14 -6.28 0.81
N LEU A 382 -9.91 -6.08 -0.26
CA LEU A 382 -11.13 -6.85 -0.56
C LEU A 382 -11.13 -7.47 -1.96
N GLY A 383 -9.94 -7.77 -2.47
CA GLY A 383 -9.71 -8.47 -3.71
C GLY A 383 -8.35 -8.15 -4.32
N GLU A 384 -8.11 -8.71 -5.50
CA GLU A 384 -6.84 -8.59 -6.22
C GLU A 384 -6.77 -7.36 -7.13
N GLY A 385 -7.91 -6.72 -7.43
CA GLY A 385 -7.96 -5.56 -8.32
C GLY A 385 -7.17 -4.35 -7.78
N PRO A 386 -6.69 -3.47 -8.66
CA PRO A 386 -5.82 -2.35 -8.29
C PRO A 386 -6.51 -1.31 -7.39
N ASP A 387 -7.83 -1.27 -7.40
CA ASP A 387 -8.64 -0.35 -6.58
C ASP A 387 -9.35 -1.08 -5.42
N ASP A 388 -8.98 -2.33 -5.12
CA ASP A 388 -9.59 -3.16 -4.07
C ASP A 388 -8.92 -2.95 -2.69
N LEU A 389 -8.62 -1.70 -2.35
CA LEU A 389 -8.20 -1.25 -1.01
C LEU A 389 -9.10 -0.09 -0.60
N ALA A 390 -9.59 -0.11 0.64
CA ALA A 390 -10.49 0.94 1.11
C ALA A 390 -10.34 1.22 2.61
N PRO A 391 -10.77 2.41 3.06
CA PRO A 391 -10.91 2.72 4.49
C PRO A 391 -11.80 1.71 5.19
N PHE A 392 -11.42 1.36 6.41
CA PHE A 392 -12.24 0.52 7.28
C PHE A 392 -13.39 1.36 7.87
N ASP A 393 -14.61 0.93 7.60
CA ASP A 393 -15.86 1.51 8.13
C ASP A 393 -16.42 0.52 9.18
N PRO A 394 -16.30 0.83 10.49
CA PRO A 394 -16.76 -0.04 11.58
C PRO A 394 -18.24 -0.40 11.47
N GLU A 395 -19.08 0.56 11.10
CA GLU A 395 -20.53 0.35 11.02
C GLU A 395 -20.87 -0.58 9.86
N ALA A 396 -20.34 -0.29 8.67
CA ALA A 396 -20.56 -1.13 7.50
C ALA A 396 -19.96 -2.54 7.68
N PHE A 397 -18.86 -2.65 8.43
CA PHE A 397 -18.25 -3.93 8.74
C PHE A 397 -19.14 -4.78 9.67
N VAL A 398 -19.61 -4.19 10.76
CA VAL A 398 -20.52 -4.89 11.69
C VAL A 398 -21.85 -5.21 11.00
N ASP A 399 -22.40 -4.30 10.20
CA ASP A 399 -23.60 -4.53 9.41
C ASP A 399 -23.41 -5.67 8.40
N ALA A 400 -22.22 -5.82 7.82
CA ALA A 400 -21.94 -6.96 6.95
C ALA A 400 -21.94 -8.27 7.74
N ILE A 401 -21.44 -8.29 8.99
CA ILE A 401 -21.44 -9.46 9.89
C ILE A 401 -22.85 -9.87 10.29
N VAL A 402 -23.65 -8.93 10.80
CA VAL A 402 -24.98 -9.27 11.33
C VAL A 402 -26.03 -9.40 10.21
N GLY A 403 -25.70 -9.01 8.97
CA GLY A 403 -26.67 -8.81 7.87
C GLY A 403 -27.30 -7.42 7.94
N ARG A 404 -28.20 -7.04 7.03
CA ARG A 404 -29.07 -5.84 7.21
C ARG A 404 -30.49 -6.29 7.58
N ALA A 405 -31.17 -5.51 8.42
CA ALA A 405 -32.60 -5.71 8.65
C ALA A 405 -33.35 -5.49 7.33
N SER A 406 -34.34 -6.34 7.06
CA SER A 406 -35.12 -6.32 5.82
C SER A 406 -35.96 -5.07 5.70
#